data_AF-A0A4Q9VSP0-F1
#
_entry.id   AF-A0A4Q9VSP0-F1
#
_cell.length_a   1.000
_cell.length_b   1.000
_cell.length_c   1.000
_cell.angle_alpha   90.00
_cell.angle_beta   90.00
_cell.angle_gamma   90.00
#
_symmetry.space_group_name_H-M   'P 1'
#
loop_
_entity.id
_entity.type
_entity.pdbx_description
1 polymer ?
#
loop_
_entity_poly.entity_id
_entity_poly.type
_entity_poly.pdbx_seq_one_letter_code
_entity_poly.pdbx_strand_id
1 'polypeptide(L)'
;MPARVPRPLALVLLAPLVVGCWGSSTDISVSRDTTRVSREVVDRTLATFRAVCAPLFAAHAADVAAVGAVVSDETATEPRRRGWGVHVDLTVTLRGSPRTFSGPVDTNEPARFLMGGGERPGLVAFTPTAAALCDRSAPPGRDQVFVPIPELTALLPRLRQQPTDAQRAWWADEMERAMAGDYQSQRNIAWCRFDGCDGVEPIDDAAACVWRLVIAAARDPRSDASDRENVEFYCRKALTPPDLADARTRAAALFRRIYGRDLPK
;
A
#
# COMPACT_ATOMS: atom_id res chain seq x y z
N MET A 1 19.58 91.59 1.14
CA MET A 1 19.13 90.37 0.43
C MET A 1 19.92 89.18 0.97
N PRO A 2 19.36 88.32 1.84
CA PRO A 2 20.09 87.18 2.40
C PRO A 2 19.92 85.94 1.52
N ALA A 3 21.04 85.27 1.22
CA ALA A 3 21.10 84.05 0.43
C ALA A 3 20.61 82.84 1.25
N ARG A 4 19.71 82.03 0.65
CA ARG A 4 19.22 80.77 1.22
C ARG A 4 20.19 79.63 0.88
N VAL A 5 20.64 78.92 1.92
CA VAL A 5 21.41 77.67 1.83
C VAL A 5 20.45 76.49 1.61
N PRO A 6 20.71 75.56 0.68
CA PRO A 6 19.88 74.37 0.49
C PRO A 6 20.21 73.30 1.52
N ARG A 7 19.17 72.70 2.12
CA ARG A 7 19.27 71.53 3.01
C ARG A 7 19.33 70.24 2.17
N PRO A 8 20.18 69.26 2.49
CA PRO A 8 20.17 67.98 1.82
C PRO A 8 18.98 67.13 2.30
N LEU A 9 18.22 66.60 1.34
CA LEU A 9 17.22 65.56 1.57
C LEU A 9 17.94 64.23 1.82
N ALA A 10 17.85 63.72 3.05
CA ALA A 10 18.24 62.36 3.38
C ALA A 10 17.18 61.40 2.82
N LEU A 11 17.53 60.67 1.76
CA LEU A 11 16.70 59.60 1.20
C LEU A 11 16.87 58.35 2.08
N VAL A 12 15.88 58.06 2.92
CA VAL A 12 15.83 56.80 3.69
C VAL A 12 15.33 55.69 2.76
N LEU A 13 16.25 54.85 2.29
CA LEU A 13 15.95 53.60 1.57
C LEU A 13 15.45 52.57 2.58
N LEU A 14 14.12 52.43 2.69
CA LEU A 14 13.46 51.28 3.32
C LEU A 14 13.60 50.06 2.40
N ALA A 15 14.58 49.21 2.67
CA ALA A 15 14.67 47.91 2.03
C ALA A 15 13.52 47.00 2.53
N PRO A 16 12.71 46.41 1.65
CA PRO A 16 11.70 45.44 2.07
C PRO A 16 12.43 44.18 2.56
N LEU A 17 12.28 43.88 3.86
CA LEU A 17 12.61 42.58 4.41
C LEU A 17 11.66 41.56 3.77
N VAL A 18 12.11 40.89 2.71
CA VAL A 18 11.47 39.68 2.21
C VAL A 18 11.71 38.60 3.26
N VAL A 19 10.79 38.51 4.23
CA VAL A 19 10.66 37.32 5.09
C VAL A 19 10.20 36.20 4.17
N GLY A 20 11.14 35.49 3.56
CA GLY A 20 10.82 34.28 2.83
C GLY A 20 10.24 33.29 3.84
N CYS A 21 8.95 32.98 3.70
CA CYS A 21 8.34 31.82 4.36
C CYS A 21 8.97 30.55 3.76
N TRP A 22 10.18 30.21 4.20
CA TRP A 22 10.81 28.95 3.85
C TRP A 22 10.09 27.90 4.70
N GLY A 23 9.16 27.17 4.09
CA GLY A 23 8.48 26.06 4.75
C GLY A 23 9.50 25.10 5.36
N SER A 24 9.15 24.49 6.49
CA SER A 24 10.00 23.47 7.09
C SER A 24 10.17 22.31 6.10
N SER A 25 11.34 21.66 6.07
CA SER A 25 11.51 20.44 5.26
C SER A 25 10.58 19.29 5.69
N THR A 26 9.95 19.43 6.86
CA THR A 26 8.95 18.52 7.41
C THR A 26 7.50 18.97 7.16
N ASP A 27 7.28 20.03 6.39
CA ASP A 27 5.97 20.38 5.89
C ASP A 27 5.55 19.35 4.84
N ILE A 28 4.31 18.86 4.97
CA ILE A 28 3.80 17.80 4.09
C ILE A 28 3.15 18.48 2.89
N SER A 29 3.77 18.31 1.72
CA SER A 29 3.15 18.65 0.44
C SER A 29 2.05 17.64 0.11
N VAL A 30 0.86 18.11 -0.28
CA VAL A 30 -0.32 17.25 -0.48
C VAL A 30 -0.84 17.37 -1.90
N SER A 31 -0.90 16.24 -2.62
CA SER A 31 -1.69 16.06 -3.84
C SER A 31 -2.95 15.25 -3.56
N ARG A 32 -4.02 15.51 -4.30
CA ARG A 32 -5.28 14.79 -4.18
C ARG A 32 -5.78 14.37 -5.55
N ASP A 33 -5.83 13.05 -5.75
CA ASP A 33 -6.30 12.41 -6.97
C ASP A 33 -7.72 11.87 -6.81
N THR A 34 -8.31 12.03 -5.62
CA THR A 34 -9.70 11.64 -5.30
C THR A 34 -10.51 12.78 -4.69
N THR A 35 -11.81 12.79 -5.01
CA THR A 35 -12.82 13.68 -4.43
C THR A 35 -13.57 13.04 -3.26
N ARG A 36 -13.31 11.75 -2.94
CA ARG A 36 -14.07 10.98 -1.93
C ARG A 36 -13.80 11.41 -0.49
N VAL A 37 -12.78 12.22 -0.24
CA VAL A 37 -12.44 12.77 1.08
C VAL A 37 -12.30 14.29 1.01
N SER A 38 -12.72 14.99 2.07
CA SER A 38 -12.57 16.45 2.15
C SER A 38 -11.13 16.85 2.50
N ARG A 39 -10.78 18.12 2.29
CA ARG A 39 -9.47 18.65 2.73
C ARG A 39 -9.28 18.51 4.24
N GLU A 40 -10.34 18.78 5.02
CA GLU A 40 -10.33 18.63 6.48
C GLU A 40 -10.01 17.19 6.90
N VAL A 41 -10.60 16.18 6.24
CA VAL A 41 -10.31 14.77 6.50
C VAL A 41 -8.83 14.46 6.24
N VAL A 42 -8.28 14.99 5.15
CA VAL A 42 -6.86 14.81 4.81
C VAL A 42 -5.97 15.45 5.88
N ASP A 43 -6.25 16.70 6.27
CA ASP A 43 -5.46 17.40 7.28
C ASP A 43 -5.51 16.68 8.64
N ARG A 44 -6.68 16.17 9.04
CA ARG A 44 -6.83 15.33 10.25
C ARG A 44 -6.07 14.02 10.15
N THR A 45 -6.08 13.37 8.99
CA THR A 45 -5.32 12.12 8.75
C THR A 45 -3.82 12.37 8.85
N LEU A 46 -3.32 13.47 8.29
CA LEU A 46 -1.90 13.85 8.39
C LEU A 46 -1.50 14.28 9.80
N ALA A 47 -2.41 14.89 10.57
CA ALA A 47 -2.19 15.13 11.99
C ALA A 47 -2.03 13.81 12.76
N THR A 48 -2.86 12.81 12.47
CA THR A 48 -2.72 11.46 13.02
C THR A 48 -1.38 10.82 12.63
N PHE A 49 -0.94 10.98 11.37
CA PHE A 49 0.40 10.53 10.95
C PHE A 49 1.51 11.16 11.79
N ARG A 50 1.48 12.49 11.95
CA ARG A 50 2.45 13.23 12.76
C ARG A 50 2.49 12.75 14.21
N ALA A 51 1.33 12.43 14.79
CA ALA A 51 1.24 11.91 16.14
C ALA A 51 1.82 10.48 16.26
N VAL A 52 1.46 9.60 15.34
CA VAL A 52 1.90 8.18 15.36
C VAL A 52 3.38 8.03 15.01
N CYS A 53 3.90 8.89 14.15
CA CYS A 53 5.29 8.93 13.71
C CYS A 53 5.99 10.20 14.23
N ALA A 54 5.76 10.56 15.50
CA ALA A 54 6.35 11.75 16.11
C ALA A 54 7.89 11.86 15.96
N PRO A 55 8.69 10.76 16.06
CA PRO A 55 10.14 10.84 15.88
C PRO A 55 10.57 11.45 14.54
N LEU A 56 9.85 11.14 13.45
CA LEU A 56 10.14 11.68 12.11
C LEU A 56 10.12 13.21 12.09
N PHE A 57 9.19 13.81 12.82
CA PHE A 57 8.96 15.25 12.85
C PHE A 57 9.70 15.96 13.98
N ALA A 58 10.35 15.22 14.87
CA ALA A 58 11.10 15.75 15.99
C ALA A 58 12.57 15.29 15.91
N ALA A 59 12.87 14.10 16.42
CA ALA A 59 14.23 13.55 16.50
C ALA A 59 14.93 13.49 15.13
N HIS A 60 14.17 13.22 14.06
CA HIS A 60 14.73 13.01 12.72
C HIS A 60 14.47 14.13 11.72
N ALA A 61 13.89 15.25 12.16
CA ALA A 61 13.51 16.35 11.27
C ALA A 61 14.70 16.91 10.46
N ALA A 62 15.90 16.91 11.05
CA ALA A 62 17.12 17.39 10.40
C ALA A 62 17.57 16.52 9.22
N ASP A 63 17.20 15.24 9.21
CA ASP A 63 17.56 14.27 8.17
C ASP A 63 16.56 14.25 7.01
N VAL A 64 15.38 14.83 7.20
CA VAL A 64 14.32 14.89 6.19
C VAL A 64 14.57 16.05 5.23
N ALA A 65 14.58 15.75 3.94
CA ALA A 65 14.67 16.72 2.86
C ALA A 65 13.28 17.22 2.43
N ALA A 66 12.31 16.31 2.32
CA ALA A 66 10.94 16.63 1.96
C ALA A 66 9.96 15.54 2.42
N VAL A 67 8.69 15.93 2.63
CA VAL A 67 7.58 15.00 2.83
C VAL A 67 6.47 15.29 1.81
N GLY A 68 6.06 14.27 1.07
CA GLY A 68 4.94 14.29 0.15
C GLY A 68 3.83 13.36 0.61
N ALA A 69 2.58 13.71 0.28
CA ALA A 69 1.42 12.86 0.48
C ALA A 69 0.54 12.91 -0.78
N VAL A 70 0.16 11.75 -1.29
CA VAL A 70 -0.83 11.59 -2.35
C VAL A 70 -2.06 10.91 -1.76
N VAL A 71 -3.22 11.53 -1.95
CA VAL A 71 -4.49 10.96 -1.51
C VAL A 71 -5.26 10.48 -2.73
N SER A 72 -5.51 9.18 -2.83
CA SER A 72 -6.08 8.55 -4.01
C SER A 72 -7.05 7.43 -3.64
N ASP A 73 -7.87 7.04 -4.62
CA ASP A 73 -8.67 5.82 -4.52
C ASP A 73 -7.75 4.60 -4.60
N GLU A 74 -8.06 3.56 -3.82
CA GLU A 74 -7.22 2.37 -3.78
C GLU A 74 -7.53 1.40 -4.92
N THR A 75 -6.47 0.92 -5.58
CA THR A 75 -6.55 -0.11 -6.64
C THR A 75 -5.60 -1.29 -6.40
N ALA A 76 -4.61 -1.15 -5.52
CA ALA A 76 -3.64 -2.20 -5.21
C ALA A 76 -4.24 -3.27 -4.29
N THR A 77 -3.74 -4.50 -4.43
CA THR A 77 -4.20 -5.67 -3.65
C THR A 77 -4.03 -5.49 -2.14
N GLU A 78 -2.83 -5.06 -1.71
CA GLU A 78 -2.48 -5.01 -0.28
C GLU A 78 -3.40 -4.12 0.55
N PRO A 79 -3.73 -2.91 0.12
CA PRO A 79 -4.62 -2.07 0.93
C PRO A 79 -6.09 -2.50 0.78
N ARG A 80 -6.48 -3.12 -0.35
CA ARG A 80 -7.79 -3.79 -0.47
C ARG A 80 -7.97 -4.92 0.54
N ARG A 81 -6.93 -5.72 0.81
CA ARG A 81 -6.93 -6.74 1.89
C ARG A 81 -7.17 -6.16 3.28
N ARG A 82 -6.93 -4.86 3.46
CA ARG A 82 -7.21 -4.14 4.71
C ARG A 82 -8.55 -3.41 4.66
N GLY A 83 -9.29 -3.54 3.56
CA GLY A 83 -10.58 -2.90 3.31
C GLY A 83 -10.47 -1.40 3.03
N TRP A 84 -9.32 -0.89 2.61
CA TRP A 84 -9.08 0.54 2.42
C TRP A 84 -9.67 1.00 1.08
N GLY A 85 -10.57 1.99 1.10
CA GLY A 85 -11.21 2.52 -0.11
C GLY A 85 -10.53 3.77 -0.65
N VAL A 86 -9.95 4.55 0.25
CA VAL A 86 -9.03 5.66 -0.02
C VAL A 86 -7.83 5.47 0.89
N HIS A 87 -6.66 5.78 0.37
CA HIS A 87 -5.43 5.80 1.16
C HIS A 87 -4.73 7.15 1.07
N VAL A 88 -3.76 7.34 1.97
CA VAL A 88 -2.76 8.40 1.90
C VAL A 88 -1.40 7.73 1.75
N ASP A 89 -0.77 7.86 0.58
CA ASP A 89 0.61 7.41 0.32
C ASP A 89 1.54 8.55 0.69
N LEU A 90 2.37 8.35 1.71
CA LEU A 90 3.37 9.34 2.11
C LEU A 90 4.75 8.90 1.68
N THR A 91 5.46 9.82 1.04
CA THR A 91 6.86 9.66 0.65
C THR A 91 7.72 10.63 1.46
N VAL A 92 8.80 10.11 2.03
CA VAL A 92 9.78 10.89 2.79
C VAL A 92 11.12 10.75 2.11
N THR A 93 11.60 11.87 1.57
CA THR A 93 12.92 11.94 0.96
C THR A 93 13.92 12.35 2.02
N LEU A 94 14.99 11.57 2.16
CA LEU A 94 16.08 11.86 3.09
C LEU A 94 17.13 12.75 2.45
N ARG A 95 17.85 13.50 3.28
CA ARG A 95 19.09 14.16 2.88
C ARG A 95 20.18 13.11 2.66
N GLY A 96 21.19 13.41 1.85
CA GLY A 96 22.22 12.44 1.46
C GLY A 96 23.14 11.91 2.57
N SER A 97 22.97 12.32 3.83
CA SER A 97 23.77 11.85 4.97
C SER A 97 22.98 11.95 6.28
N PRO A 98 21.95 11.11 6.48
CA PRO A 98 21.16 11.13 7.70
C PRO A 98 22.00 10.67 8.91
N ARG A 99 21.75 11.26 10.08
CA ARG A 99 22.59 11.05 11.29
C ARG A 99 21.81 10.72 12.55
N THR A 100 20.50 10.88 12.54
CA THR A 100 19.68 10.93 13.76
C THR A 100 18.97 9.62 14.09
N PHE A 101 18.95 8.64 13.17
CA PHE A 101 18.36 7.32 13.41
C PHE A 101 19.38 6.20 13.14
N SER A 102 19.26 5.11 13.89
CA SER A 102 20.21 3.99 13.90
C SER A 102 19.72 2.73 13.16
N GLY A 103 18.81 2.90 12.20
CA GLY A 103 18.23 1.81 11.41
C GLY A 103 18.88 1.62 10.04
N PRO A 104 18.43 0.63 9.25
CA PRO A 104 18.79 0.53 7.85
C PRO A 104 18.42 1.84 7.13
N VAL A 105 19.37 2.38 6.37
CA VAL A 105 19.19 3.60 5.59
C VAL A 105 19.37 3.26 4.13
N ASP A 106 18.33 3.49 3.35
CA ASP A 106 18.45 3.65 1.91
C ASP A 106 18.17 5.11 1.56
N THR A 107 19.19 5.82 1.07
CA THR A 107 19.05 7.22 0.61
C THR A 107 18.71 7.31 -0.88
N ASN A 108 18.75 6.19 -1.62
CA ASN A 108 18.43 6.16 -3.04
C ASN A 108 16.93 5.96 -3.29
N GLU A 109 16.22 5.38 -2.32
CA GLU A 109 14.77 5.20 -2.37
C GLU A 109 14.07 6.02 -1.29
N PRO A 110 12.92 6.65 -1.60
CA PRO A 110 12.13 7.36 -0.61
C PRO A 110 11.58 6.36 0.43
N ALA A 111 11.54 6.77 1.70
CA ALA A 111 10.81 6.04 2.72
C ALA A 111 9.30 6.18 2.44
N ARG A 112 8.62 5.04 2.26
CA ARG A 112 7.21 4.99 1.87
C ARG A 112 6.31 4.54 3.02
N PHE A 113 5.19 5.24 3.17
CA PHE A 113 4.15 4.94 4.12
C PHE A 113 2.80 4.89 3.43
N LEU A 114 1.86 4.13 3.99
CA LEU A 114 0.49 4.10 3.52
C LEU A 114 -0.49 4.08 4.67
N MET A 115 -1.51 4.93 4.61
CA MET A 115 -2.54 5.00 5.64
C MET A 115 -3.92 4.75 5.05
N GLY A 116 -4.77 4.05 5.80
CA GLY A 116 -6.16 3.85 5.42
C GLY A 116 -7.06 3.49 6.60
N GLY A 117 -8.37 3.68 6.40
CA GLY A 117 -9.38 3.57 7.46
C GLY A 117 -10.20 2.28 7.47
N GLY A 118 -10.05 1.41 6.48
CA GLY A 118 -10.96 0.30 6.12
C GLY A 118 -11.51 -0.63 7.22
N GLU A 119 -11.29 -1.93 7.05
CA GLU A 119 -11.62 -2.94 8.05
C GLU A 119 -10.47 -3.10 9.05
N ARG A 120 -9.24 -2.91 8.57
CA ARG A 120 -8.02 -2.89 9.36
C ARG A 120 -7.36 -1.51 9.26
N PRO A 121 -7.90 -0.50 9.98
CA PRO A 121 -7.37 0.85 9.91
C PRO A 121 -5.94 0.94 10.45
N GLY A 122 -5.08 1.67 9.78
CA GLY A 122 -3.69 1.80 10.24
C GLY A 122 -2.74 2.46 9.26
N LEU A 123 -1.45 2.33 9.60
CA LEU A 123 -0.29 2.81 8.86
C LEU A 123 0.58 1.60 8.50
N VAL A 124 1.00 1.50 7.24
CA VAL A 124 2.05 0.59 6.79
C VAL A 124 3.30 1.41 6.51
N ALA A 125 4.43 1.04 7.12
CA ALA A 125 5.75 1.48 6.69
C ALA A 125 6.31 0.40 5.75
N PHE A 126 6.54 0.74 4.48
CA PHE A 126 6.87 -0.24 3.44
C PHE A 126 8.35 -0.61 3.36
N THR A 127 9.21 0.22 3.95
CA THR A 127 10.65 0.01 3.93
C THR A 127 11.21 -0.02 5.35
N PRO A 128 12.35 -0.70 5.58
CA PRO A 128 13.05 -0.62 6.86
C PRO A 128 13.40 0.83 7.25
N THR A 129 13.77 1.67 6.27
CA THR A 129 14.00 3.11 6.46
C THR A 129 12.75 3.81 6.98
N ALA A 130 11.58 3.55 6.38
CA ALA A 130 10.31 4.14 6.81
C ALA A 130 9.95 3.72 8.26
N ALA A 131 10.15 2.44 8.60
CA ALA A 131 9.93 1.97 9.97
C ALA A 131 10.87 2.68 10.96
N ALA A 132 12.18 2.77 10.62
CA ALA A 132 13.18 3.39 11.47
C ALA A 132 12.91 4.88 11.74
N LEU A 133 12.39 5.62 10.76
CA LEU A 133 12.01 7.02 10.94
C LEU A 133 10.87 7.24 11.95
N CYS A 134 10.11 6.20 12.29
CA CYS A 134 9.10 6.24 13.35
C CYS A 134 9.54 5.49 14.62
N ASP A 135 10.85 5.25 14.80
CA ASP A 135 11.43 4.40 15.86
C ASP A 135 10.79 3.00 15.94
N ARG A 136 10.48 2.42 14.78
CA ARG A 136 9.97 1.05 14.65
C ARG A 136 10.99 0.15 13.95
N SER A 137 10.87 -1.14 14.21
CA SER A 137 11.62 -2.18 13.50
C SER A 137 10.65 -3.19 12.90
N ALA A 138 10.99 -3.67 11.71
CA ALA A 138 10.24 -4.74 11.07
C ALA A 138 10.46 -6.07 11.83
N PRO A 139 9.43 -6.91 11.98
CA PRO A 139 9.60 -8.24 12.53
C PRO A 139 10.62 -9.05 11.71
N PRO A 140 11.35 -10.01 12.33
CA PRO A 140 12.27 -10.87 11.58
C PRO A 140 11.59 -11.51 10.35
N GLY A 141 12.22 -11.38 9.18
CA GLY A 141 11.70 -11.92 7.92
C GLY A 141 10.58 -11.10 7.27
N ARG A 142 10.32 -9.86 7.72
CA ARG A 142 9.40 -8.91 7.10
C ARG A 142 10.14 -7.61 6.82
N ASP A 143 9.81 -6.97 5.70
CA ASP A 143 10.35 -5.65 5.34
C ASP A 143 9.40 -4.50 5.71
N GLN A 144 8.18 -4.85 6.16
CA GLN A 144 7.10 -3.89 6.41
C GLN A 144 6.65 -3.93 7.87
N VAL A 145 6.26 -2.77 8.40
CA VAL A 145 5.63 -2.64 9.72
C VAL A 145 4.21 -2.15 9.55
N PHE A 146 3.26 -2.82 10.19
CA PHE A 146 1.88 -2.33 10.31
C PHE A 146 1.61 -1.82 11.72
N VAL A 147 1.08 -0.60 11.80
CA VAL A 147 0.65 0.04 13.05
C VAL A 147 -0.86 0.24 12.99
N PRO A 148 -1.66 -0.44 13.84
CA PRO A 148 -3.10 -0.20 13.92
C PRO A 148 -3.39 1.24 14.39
N ILE A 149 -4.33 1.92 13.72
CA ILE A 149 -4.76 3.29 14.07
C ILE A 149 -6.30 3.35 13.94
N PRO A 150 -7.04 2.89 14.96
CA PRO A 150 -8.50 2.74 14.89
C PRO A 150 -9.26 4.02 14.49
N GLU A 151 -8.72 5.19 14.84
CA GLU A 151 -9.31 6.49 14.55
C GLU A 151 -9.47 6.74 13.04
N LEU A 152 -8.64 6.11 12.20
CA LEU A 152 -8.72 6.27 10.75
C LEU A 152 -10.02 5.71 10.16
N THR A 153 -10.72 4.80 10.84
CA THR A 153 -12.03 4.31 10.38
C THR A 153 -13.09 5.40 10.28
N ALA A 154 -13.00 6.43 11.14
CA ALA A 154 -13.92 7.57 11.07
C ALA A 154 -13.50 8.62 10.04
N LEU A 155 -12.25 8.57 9.57
CA LEU A 155 -11.67 9.58 8.67
C LEU A 155 -11.69 9.13 7.21
N LEU A 156 -11.21 7.92 6.95
CA LEU A 156 -10.99 7.44 5.59
C LEU A 156 -12.03 6.39 5.21
N PRO A 157 -12.65 6.50 4.01
CA PRO A 157 -13.70 5.61 3.58
C PRO A 157 -13.18 4.17 3.42
N ARG A 158 -14.06 3.23 3.77
CA ARG A 158 -13.86 1.81 3.48
C ARG A 158 -13.98 1.54 1.99
N LEU A 159 -13.30 0.51 1.54
CA LEU A 159 -13.48 -0.03 0.20
C LEU A 159 -14.91 -0.50 0.07
N ARG A 160 -15.61 0.04 -0.94
CA ARG A 160 -16.88 -0.49 -1.40
C ARG A 160 -16.71 -0.83 -2.86
N GLN A 161 -16.23 -2.03 -3.13
CA GLN A 161 -16.27 -2.58 -4.46
C GLN A 161 -17.66 -3.18 -4.67
N GLN A 162 -18.38 -2.62 -5.64
CA GLN A 162 -19.64 -3.17 -6.12
C GLN A 162 -19.39 -3.67 -7.53
N PRO A 163 -19.17 -4.98 -7.73
CA PRO A 163 -18.97 -5.51 -9.06
C PRO A 163 -20.19 -5.23 -9.92
N THR A 164 -19.98 -5.01 -11.22
CA THR A 164 -21.05 -4.87 -12.20
C THR A 164 -21.67 -6.24 -12.53
N ASP A 165 -22.84 -6.26 -13.16
CA ASP A 165 -23.44 -7.50 -13.66
C ASP A 165 -22.54 -8.20 -14.68
N ALA A 166 -21.87 -7.43 -15.55
CA ALA A 166 -20.91 -7.97 -16.51
C ALA A 166 -19.70 -8.64 -15.82
N GLN A 167 -19.15 -8.04 -14.76
CA GLN A 167 -18.06 -8.64 -14.00
C GLN A 167 -18.50 -9.93 -13.30
N ARG A 168 -19.70 -9.95 -12.71
CA ARG A 168 -20.29 -11.17 -12.12
C ARG A 168 -20.50 -12.28 -13.16
N ALA A 169 -21.03 -11.93 -14.33
CA ALA A 169 -21.26 -12.87 -15.41
C ALA A 169 -19.95 -13.46 -15.95
N TRP A 170 -18.94 -12.61 -16.18
CA TRP A 170 -17.60 -13.05 -16.59
C TRP A 170 -17.00 -14.03 -15.58
N TRP A 171 -17.11 -13.75 -14.28
CA TRP A 171 -16.62 -14.67 -13.24
C TRP A 171 -17.31 -16.03 -13.24
N ALA A 172 -18.64 -16.04 -13.40
CA ALA A 172 -19.40 -17.29 -13.46
C ALA A 172 -18.94 -18.15 -14.66
N ASP A 173 -18.75 -17.51 -15.81
CA ASP A 173 -18.28 -18.13 -17.05
C ASP A 173 -16.82 -18.63 -16.94
N GLU A 174 -15.91 -17.85 -16.35
CA GLU A 174 -14.55 -18.30 -16.01
C GLU A 174 -14.55 -19.49 -15.06
N MET A 175 -15.43 -19.49 -14.06
CA MET A 175 -15.52 -20.58 -13.09
C MET A 175 -16.01 -21.86 -13.77
N GLU A 176 -17.01 -21.78 -14.64
CA GLU A 176 -17.51 -22.92 -15.41
C GLU A 176 -16.40 -23.53 -16.26
N ARG A 177 -15.66 -22.70 -17.02
CA ARG A 177 -14.51 -23.16 -17.82
C ARG A 177 -13.40 -23.76 -16.98
N ALA A 178 -13.04 -23.12 -15.86
CA ALA A 178 -12.00 -23.61 -14.97
C ALA A 178 -12.36 -25.00 -14.41
N MET A 179 -13.63 -25.20 -14.06
CA MET A 179 -14.19 -26.47 -13.60
C MET A 179 -14.25 -27.54 -14.70
N ALA A 180 -14.37 -27.12 -15.97
CA ALA A 180 -14.26 -28.00 -17.13
C ALA A 180 -12.80 -28.34 -17.51
N GLY A 181 -11.82 -27.83 -16.77
CA GLY A 181 -10.41 -28.12 -16.96
C GLY A 181 -9.64 -27.13 -17.83
N ASP A 182 -10.26 -25.99 -18.22
CA ASP A 182 -9.54 -24.98 -18.99
C ASP A 182 -8.45 -24.30 -18.13
N TYR A 183 -7.20 -24.50 -18.54
CA TYR A 183 -6.01 -24.02 -17.83
C TYR A 183 -5.96 -22.49 -17.68
N GLN A 184 -6.34 -21.71 -18.68
CA GLN A 184 -6.27 -20.26 -18.58
C GLN A 184 -7.32 -19.74 -17.59
N SER A 185 -8.54 -20.27 -17.66
CA SER A 185 -9.58 -19.93 -16.69
C SER A 185 -9.19 -20.36 -15.28
N GLN A 186 -8.53 -21.50 -15.08
CA GLN A 186 -8.00 -21.85 -13.75
C GLN A 186 -7.01 -20.80 -13.23
N ARG A 187 -6.09 -20.28 -14.06
CA ARG A 187 -5.17 -19.19 -13.68
C ARG A 187 -5.93 -17.91 -13.33
N ASN A 188 -6.96 -17.57 -14.08
CA ASN A 188 -7.80 -16.39 -13.82
C ASN A 188 -8.52 -16.53 -12.48
N ILE A 189 -9.13 -17.70 -12.20
CA ILE A 189 -9.77 -17.97 -10.91
C ILE A 189 -8.77 -17.90 -9.76
N ALA A 190 -7.58 -18.50 -9.91
CA ALA A 190 -6.53 -18.42 -8.89
C ALA A 190 -6.11 -16.99 -8.60
N TRP A 191 -5.95 -16.16 -9.64
CA TRP A 191 -5.62 -14.74 -9.50
C TRP A 191 -6.75 -13.96 -8.81
N CYS A 192 -8.00 -14.13 -9.24
CA CYS A 192 -9.14 -13.45 -8.62
C CYS A 192 -9.33 -13.82 -7.15
N ARG A 193 -9.08 -15.07 -6.76
CA ARG A 193 -9.09 -15.45 -5.34
C ARG A 193 -8.02 -14.73 -4.54
N PHE A 194 -6.90 -14.37 -5.15
CA PHE A 194 -5.85 -13.61 -4.48
C PHE A 194 -6.11 -12.09 -4.47
N ASP A 195 -6.64 -11.53 -5.55
CA ASP A 195 -6.76 -10.08 -5.72
C ASP A 195 -8.18 -9.53 -5.52
N GLY A 196 -9.16 -10.42 -5.44
CA GLY A 196 -10.58 -10.13 -5.25
C GLY A 196 -11.32 -9.73 -6.54
N CYS A 197 -10.62 -9.62 -7.67
CA CYS A 197 -11.16 -9.23 -8.98
C CYS A 197 -12.19 -8.11 -8.89
N ASP A 198 -11.78 -7.01 -8.25
CA ASP A 198 -12.61 -5.82 -8.06
C ASP A 198 -13.91 -6.08 -7.28
N GLY A 199 -13.81 -6.94 -6.28
CA GLY A 199 -14.89 -7.25 -5.34
C GLY A 199 -15.90 -8.25 -5.90
N VAL A 200 -15.64 -8.83 -7.06
CA VAL A 200 -16.41 -9.97 -7.59
C VAL A 200 -16.39 -11.14 -6.62
N GLU A 201 -15.23 -11.38 -5.99
CA GLU A 201 -15.05 -12.45 -5.01
C GLU A 201 -14.22 -11.91 -3.83
N PRO A 202 -14.47 -12.36 -2.58
CA PRO A 202 -13.57 -12.05 -1.48
C PRO A 202 -12.15 -12.57 -1.74
N ILE A 203 -11.17 -11.81 -1.26
CA ILE A 203 -9.77 -12.27 -1.24
C ILE A 203 -9.66 -13.44 -0.26
N ASP A 204 -9.17 -14.58 -0.77
CA ASP A 204 -8.97 -15.84 -0.05
C ASP A 204 -7.67 -16.50 -0.55
N ASP A 205 -6.58 -16.34 0.20
CA ASP A 205 -5.26 -16.89 -0.14
C ASP A 205 -5.26 -18.42 -0.16
N ALA A 206 -6.06 -19.06 0.70
CA ALA A 206 -6.16 -20.50 0.73
C ALA A 206 -6.85 -21.01 -0.54
N ALA A 207 -7.94 -20.37 -0.97
CA ALA A 207 -8.58 -20.69 -2.25
C ALA A 207 -7.68 -20.39 -3.45
N ALA A 208 -6.90 -19.30 -3.42
CA ALA A 208 -5.91 -19.01 -4.46
C ALA A 208 -4.88 -20.15 -4.55
N CYS A 209 -4.30 -20.56 -3.40
CA CYS A 209 -3.37 -21.68 -3.33
C CYS A 209 -4.00 -23.00 -3.84
N VAL A 210 -5.25 -23.29 -3.47
CA VAL A 210 -5.99 -24.47 -3.96
C VAL A 210 -5.96 -24.56 -5.48
N TRP A 211 -6.29 -23.46 -6.18
CA TRP A 211 -6.27 -23.43 -7.63
C TRP A 211 -4.85 -23.50 -8.20
N ARG A 212 -3.85 -22.85 -7.58
CA ARG A 212 -2.44 -22.97 -8.01
C ARG A 212 -1.91 -24.39 -7.93
N LEU A 213 -2.29 -25.14 -6.90
CA LEU A 213 -1.95 -26.56 -6.77
C LEU A 213 -2.61 -27.40 -7.87
N VAL A 214 -3.90 -27.14 -8.19
CA VAL A 214 -4.61 -27.80 -9.29
C VAL A 214 -3.92 -27.55 -10.63
N ILE A 215 -3.59 -26.29 -10.93
CA ILE A 215 -2.92 -25.89 -12.18
C ILE A 215 -1.58 -26.60 -12.32
N ALA A 216 -0.72 -26.54 -11.29
CA ALA A 216 0.59 -27.17 -11.32
C ALA A 216 0.51 -28.70 -11.47
N ALA A 217 -0.52 -29.32 -10.89
CA ALA A 217 -0.75 -30.76 -10.98
C ALA A 217 -1.33 -31.22 -12.32
N ALA A 218 -2.07 -30.35 -13.02
CA ALA A 218 -2.71 -30.69 -14.29
C ALA A 218 -1.69 -31.01 -15.38
N ARG A 219 -0.51 -30.38 -15.33
CA ARG A 219 0.57 -30.49 -16.34
C ARG A 219 0.07 -30.17 -17.75
N ASP A 220 -0.74 -29.12 -17.87
CA ASP A 220 -1.18 -28.60 -19.18
C ASP A 220 0.06 -28.24 -20.03
N PRO A 221 0.07 -28.53 -21.35
CA PRO A 221 1.20 -28.19 -22.22
C PRO A 221 1.55 -26.69 -22.27
N ARG A 222 0.62 -25.81 -21.88
CA ARG A 222 0.81 -24.35 -21.78
C ARG A 222 1.41 -23.93 -20.43
N SER A 223 1.63 -24.86 -19.50
CA SER A 223 2.25 -24.58 -18.20
C SER A 223 3.71 -24.18 -18.36
N ASP A 224 4.14 -23.20 -17.58
CA ASP A 224 5.50 -22.67 -17.61
C ASP A 224 6.08 -22.51 -16.19
N ALA A 225 7.29 -21.95 -16.09
CA ALA A 225 7.97 -21.75 -14.81
C ALA A 225 7.16 -20.87 -13.83
N SER A 226 6.31 -19.97 -14.35
CA SER A 226 5.51 -19.08 -13.51
C SER A 226 4.47 -19.83 -12.68
N ASP A 227 3.96 -20.99 -13.13
CA ASP A 227 2.99 -21.75 -12.33
C ASP A 227 3.62 -22.30 -11.05
N ARG A 228 4.86 -22.77 -11.14
CA ARG A 228 5.62 -23.23 -9.97
C ARG A 228 5.96 -22.08 -9.03
N GLU A 229 6.37 -20.95 -9.57
CA GLU A 229 6.65 -19.73 -8.79
C GLU A 229 5.38 -19.20 -8.10
N ASN A 230 4.23 -19.29 -8.77
CA ASN A 230 2.94 -18.96 -8.20
C ASN A 230 2.57 -19.90 -7.06
N VAL A 231 2.85 -21.21 -7.14
CA VAL A 231 2.68 -22.11 -5.98
C VAL A 231 3.57 -21.66 -4.82
N GLU A 232 4.85 -21.32 -5.06
CA GLU A 232 5.72 -20.81 -4.01
C GLU A 232 5.14 -19.56 -3.33
N PHE A 233 4.72 -18.58 -4.14
CA PHE A 233 4.21 -17.31 -3.65
C PHE A 233 2.85 -17.45 -2.93
N TYR A 234 1.84 -18.02 -3.60
CA TYR A 234 0.47 -18.07 -3.08
C TYR A 234 0.25 -19.16 -2.04
N CYS A 235 1.13 -20.17 -1.95
CA CYS A 235 1.01 -21.21 -0.95
C CYS A 235 2.05 -21.06 0.15
N ARG A 236 3.35 -21.13 -0.17
CA ARG A 236 4.39 -21.25 0.87
C ARG A 236 4.66 -19.94 1.57
N LYS A 237 4.59 -18.80 0.86
CA LYS A 237 4.83 -17.47 1.44
C LYS A 237 3.59 -16.84 2.05
N ALA A 238 2.41 -17.11 1.48
CA ALA A 238 1.16 -16.50 1.91
C ALA A 238 0.48 -17.24 3.08
N LEU A 239 0.63 -18.56 3.18
CA LEU A 239 -0.12 -19.38 4.14
C LEU A 239 0.72 -19.86 5.33
N THR A 240 0.06 -20.07 6.46
CA THR A 240 0.65 -20.82 7.58
C THR A 240 0.72 -22.31 7.23
N PRO A 241 1.56 -23.12 7.92
CA PRO A 241 1.61 -24.56 7.66
C PRO A 241 0.26 -25.30 7.81
N PRO A 242 -0.57 -25.01 8.83
CA PRO A 242 -1.93 -25.55 8.90
C PRO A 242 -2.82 -25.18 7.71
N ASP A 243 -2.84 -23.91 7.32
CA ASP A 243 -3.66 -23.44 6.19
C ASP A 243 -3.21 -24.07 4.87
N LEU A 244 -1.90 -24.26 4.69
CA LEU A 244 -1.35 -24.96 3.53
C LEU A 244 -1.76 -26.44 3.49
N ALA A 245 -1.83 -27.11 4.65
CA ALA A 245 -2.30 -28.49 4.73
C ALA A 245 -3.80 -28.60 4.38
N ASP A 246 -4.62 -27.67 4.85
CA ASP A 246 -6.04 -27.58 4.45
C ASP A 246 -6.18 -27.30 2.95
N ALA A 247 -5.45 -26.32 2.42
CA ALA A 247 -5.46 -25.98 1.00
C ALA A 247 -5.06 -27.17 0.12
N ARG A 248 -4.08 -27.98 0.51
CA ARG A 248 -3.72 -29.22 -0.20
C ARG A 248 -4.85 -30.24 -0.21
N THR A 249 -5.54 -30.41 0.91
CA THR A 249 -6.69 -31.32 1.02
C THR A 249 -7.83 -30.87 0.11
N ARG A 250 -8.15 -29.57 0.12
CA ARG A 250 -9.14 -28.96 -0.77
C ARG A 250 -8.74 -29.06 -2.24
N ALA A 251 -7.46 -28.84 -2.56
CA ALA A 251 -6.93 -29.01 -3.92
C ALA A 251 -7.06 -30.44 -4.42
N ALA A 252 -6.78 -31.44 -3.58
CA ALA A 252 -6.95 -32.84 -3.96
C ALA A 252 -8.41 -33.18 -4.26
N ALA A 253 -9.36 -32.67 -3.46
CA ALA A 253 -10.78 -32.83 -3.73
C ALA A 253 -11.20 -32.13 -5.03
N LEU A 254 -10.75 -30.89 -5.25
CA LEU A 254 -11.05 -30.13 -6.47
C LEU A 254 -10.45 -30.77 -7.72
N PHE A 255 -9.21 -31.23 -7.67
CA PHE A 255 -8.53 -31.90 -8.78
C PHE A 255 -9.26 -33.16 -9.21
N ARG A 256 -9.71 -33.99 -8.25
CA ARG A 256 -10.55 -35.16 -8.55
C ARG A 256 -11.85 -34.79 -9.23
N ARG A 257 -12.48 -33.70 -8.81
CA ARG A 257 -13.72 -33.22 -9.40
C ARG A 257 -13.54 -32.76 -10.85
N ILE A 258 -12.41 -32.12 -11.18
CA ILE A 258 -12.13 -31.60 -12.53
C ILE A 258 -11.61 -32.70 -13.46
N TYR A 259 -10.66 -33.52 -12.99
CA TYR A 259 -9.91 -34.44 -13.85
C TYR A 259 -10.22 -35.93 -13.62
N GLY A 260 -11.11 -36.28 -12.69
CA GLY A 260 -11.53 -37.66 -12.43
C GLY A 260 -10.42 -38.57 -11.87
N ARG A 261 -9.34 -38.00 -11.33
CA ARG A 261 -8.17 -38.73 -10.80
C ARG A 261 -7.56 -38.03 -9.61
N ASP A 262 -6.81 -38.77 -8.79
CA ASP A 262 -6.13 -38.21 -7.62
C ASP A 262 -5.07 -37.17 -7.99
N LEU A 263 -4.89 -36.19 -7.10
CA LEU A 263 -3.81 -35.22 -7.20
C LEU A 263 -2.46 -35.96 -7.12
N PRO A 264 -1.55 -35.77 -8.10
CA PRO A 264 -0.21 -36.33 -8.03
C PRO A 264 0.51 -35.89 -6.76
N LYS A 265 1.22 -36.83 -6.14
CA LYS A 265 2.06 -36.57 -4.96
C LYS A 265 3.35 -35.86 -5.34
#